data_AF-A0A0G0HBM2-F1
#
_entry.id   AF-A0A0G0HBM2-F1
#
_cell.length_a   1.000
_cell.length_b   1.000
_cell.length_c   1.000
_cell.angle_alpha   90.00
_cell.angle_beta   90.00
_cell.angle_gamma   90.00
#
_symmetry.space_group_name_H-M   'P 1'
#
loop_
_entity.id
_entity.type
_entity.pdbx_description
1 polymer ?
#
loop_
_entity_poly.entity_id
_entity_poly.type
_entity_poly.pdbx_seq_one_letter_code
_entity_poly.pdbx_strand_id
1 'polypeptide(L)'
;MEKEKIIIRNELITDFEKETMLFMGHIKSHIAEKFASDIKIFEEKKTELITLRFACFGGLNEPIQDHMNDIFRNSKIWFEGYNSGPNYSILPLAQRSSK
;
A
#
# COMPACT_ATOMS: atom_id res chain seq x y z
N MET A 1 28.01 -19.73 6.34
CA MET A 1 26.56 -19.57 6.57
C MET A 1 25.94 -19.10 5.26
N GLU A 2 25.15 -19.94 4.60
CA GLU A 2 24.35 -19.48 3.45
C GLU A 2 23.31 -18.49 3.96
N LYS A 3 23.24 -17.29 3.35
CA LYS A 3 22.18 -16.33 3.65
C LYS A 3 20.90 -16.87 3.03
N GLU A 4 19.88 -17.15 3.84
CA GLU A 4 18.54 -17.41 3.34
C GLU A 4 18.11 -16.25 2.42
N LYS A 5 17.74 -16.57 1.17
CA LYS A 5 17.25 -15.57 0.22
C LYS A 5 15.80 -15.25 0.58
N ILE A 6 15.54 -14.02 1.00
CA ILE A 6 14.18 -13.50 1.17
C ILE A 6 13.50 -13.51 -0.21
N ILE A 7 12.36 -14.19 -0.31
CA ILE A 7 11.55 -14.23 -1.53
C ILE A 7 10.68 -12.97 -1.55
N ILE A 8 10.94 -12.06 -2.49
CA ILE A 8 10.11 -10.88 -2.71
C ILE A 8 8.92 -11.25 -3.60
N ARG A 9 7.71 -11.20 -3.05
CA ARG A 9 6.45 -11.45 -3.77
C ARG A 9 5.84 -10.12 -4.21
N ASN A 10 6.03 -9.75 -5.48
CA ASN A 10 5.42 -8.55 -6.07
C ASN A 10 3.91 -8.73 -6.28
N GLU A 11 3.17 -8.89 -5.19
CA GLU A 11 1.74 -9.16 -5.15
C GLU A 11 1.12 -8.41 -3.97
N LEU A 12 -0.09 -7.90 -4.18
CA LEU A 12 -0.90 -7.28 -3.14
C LEU A 12 -1.98 -8.26 -2.67
N ILE A 13 -1.86 -8.73 -1.44
CA ILE A 13 -2.81 -9.63 -0.80
C ILE A 13 -3.79 -8.78 0.02
N THR A 14 -5.08 -9.06 -0.09
CA THR A 14 -6.14 -8.31 0.59
C THR A 14 -7.05 -9.25 1.35
N ASP A 15 -7.19 -9.02 2.65
CA ASP A 15 -8.11 -9.70 3.55
C ASP A 15 -9.23 -8.71 3.90
N PHE A 16 -10.36 -8.82 3.22
CA PHE A 16 -11.48 -7.91 3.41
C PHE A 16 -12.21 -8.11 4.73
N GLU A 17 -12.13 -9.29 5.34
CA GLU A 17 -12.77 -9.57 6.63
C GLU A 17 -11.98 -8.91 7.77
N LYS A 18 -10.64 -8.94 7.67
CA LYS A 18 -9.75 -8.29 8.63
C LYS A 18 -9.38 -6.86 8.27
N GLU A 19 -9.98 -6.30 7.24
CA GLU A 19 -9.72 -4.93 6.79
C GLU A 19 -8.23 -4.65 6.57
N THR A 20 -7.50 -5.66 6.05
CA THR A 20 -6.03 -5.64 5.99
C THR A 20 -5.54 -5.88 4.57
N MET A 21 -4.51 -5.13 4.18
CA MET A 21 -3.79 -5.28 2.92
C MET A 21 -2.30 -5.53 3.21
N LEU A 22 -1.69 -6.45 2.47
CA LEU A 22 -0.29 -6.84 2.62
C LEU A 22 0.42 -6.70 1.27
N PHE A 23 1.53 -5.98 1.23
CA PHE A 23 2.36 -5.87 0.02
C PHE A 23 3.86 -5.88 0.34
N MET A 24 4.63 -6.65 -0.43
CA MET A 24 6.10 -6.67 -0.33
C MET A 24 6.77 -6.70 -1.71
N GLY A 25 7.20 -5.55 -2.23
CA GLY A 25 7.82 -5.53 -3.56
C GLY A 25 8.01 -4.15 -4.17
N HIS A 26 8.02 -4.10 -5.50
CA HIS A 26 8.00 -2.86 -6.28
C HIS A 26 6.57 -2.57 -6.72
N ILE A 27 6.04 -1.39 -6.41
CA ILE A 27 4.70 -1.03 -6.89
C ILE A 27 4.79 -0.85 -8.41
N LYS A 28 4.11 -1.71 -9.16
CA LYS A 28 3.91 -1.58 -10.60
C LYS A 28 2.47 -1.13 -10.87
N SER A 29 2.14 -0.76 -12.11
CA SER A 29 0.79 -0.29 -12.46
C SER A 29 -0.32 -1.22 -12.00
N HIS A 30 -0.19 -2.54 -12.23
CA HIS A 30 -1.19 -3.52 -11.80
C HIS A 30 -1.37 -3.61 -10.27
N ILE A 31 -0.32 -3.31 -9.48
CA ILE A 31 -0.42 -3.26 -8.01
C ILE A 31 -1.20 -2.02 -7.60
N ALA A 32 -0.94 -0.86 -8.23
CA ALA A 32 -1.68 0.36 -7.97
C ALA A 32 -3.15 0.25 -8.39
N GLU A 33 -3.43 -0.36 -9.54
CA GLU A 33 -4.79 -0.65 -10.01
C GLU A 33 -5.53 -1.57 -9.05
N LYS A 34 -4.89 -2.66 -8.60
CA LYS A 34 -5.47 -3.58 -7.62
C LYS A 34 -5.71 -2.88 -6.28
N PHE A 35 -4.75 -2.07 -5.83
CA PHE A 35 -4.89 -1.28 -4.60
C PHE A 35 -6.11 -0.36 -4.68
N ALA A 36 -6.24 0.41 -5.76
CA ALA A 36 -7.40 1.28 -5.98
C ALA A 36 -8.73 0.52 -6.01
N SER A 37 -8.75 -0.66 -6.65
CA SER A 37 -9.94 -1.52 -6.68
C SER A 37 -10.34 -2.02 -5.30
N ASP A 38 -9.37 -2.50 -4.51
CA ASP A 38 -9.61 -3.04 -3.18
C ASP A 38 -10.06 -1.95 -2.20
N ILE A 39 -9.51 -0.74 -2.30
CA ILE A 39 -9.95 0.41 -1.50
C ILE A 39 -11.41 0.76 -1.77
N LYS A 40 -11.86 0.76 -3.03
CA LYS A 40 -13.28 0.98 -3.36
C LYS A 40 -14.19 -0.04 -2.69
N ILE A 41 -13.77 -1.30 -2.63
CA ILE A 41 -14.54 -2.35 -1.95
C ILE A 41 -14.63 -2.08 -0.45
N PHE A 42 -13.55 -1.59 0.18
CA PHE A 42 -13.59 -1.18 1.59
C PHE A 42 -14.52 0.03 1.82
N GLU A 43 -14.50 1.01 0.91
CA GLU A 43 -15.40 2.18 0.97
C GLU A 43 -16.87 1.78 0.83
N GLU A 44 -17.20 0.88 -0.10
CA GLU A 44 -18.55 0.33 -0.26
C GLU A 44 -19.02 -0.42 0.99
N LYS A 45 -18.09 -1.09 1.70
CA LYS A 45 -18.33 -1.75 2.99
C LYS A 45 -18.39 -0.80 4.17
N LYS A 46 -18.13 0.50 3.96
CA LYS A 46 -18.04 1.52 5.02
C LYS A 46 -17.00 1.18 6.09
N THR A 47 -15.91 0.52 5.70
CA THR A 47 -14.80 0.19 6.60
C THR A 47 -14.27 1.45 7.27
N GLU A 48 -14.17 1.43 8.60
CA GLU A 48 -13.72 2.60 9.36
C GLU A 48 -12.21 2.79 9.31
N LEU A 49 -11.44 1.70 9.21
CA LEU A 49 -9.99 1.75 9.16
C LEU A 49 -9.42 0.56 8.37
N ILE A 50 -8.59 0.84 7.38
CA ILE A 50 -7.91 -0.18 6.58
C ILE A 50 -6.46 -0.26 7.05
N THR A 51 -6.00 -1.44 7.47
CA THR A 51 -4.61 -1.66 7.85
C THR A 51 -3.77 -2.07 6.64
N LEU A 52 -2.83 -1.23 6.22
CA LEU A 52 -1.88 -1.53 5.16
C LEU A 52 -0.52 -1.90 5.75
N ARG A 53 -0.12 -3.17 5.64
CA ARG A 53 1.25 -3.62 5.95
C ARG A 53 2.08 -3.72 4.69
N PHE A 54 3.23 -3.06 4.70
CA PHE A 54 3.87 -2.69 3.45
C PHE A 54 5.39 -2.68 3.54
N ALA A 55 6.03 -3.34 2.58
CA ALA A 55 7.48 -3.32 2.38
C ALA A 55 7.76 -3.01 0.91
N CYS A 56 8.10 -1.75 0.60
CA CYS A 56 8.31 -1.32 -0.79
C CYS A 56 9.74 -0.89 -1.09
N PHE A 57 10.20 -1.30 -2.27
CA PHE A 57 11.58 -1.13 -2.72
C PHE A 57 11.69 -0.25 -3.97
N GLY A 58 10.63 0.48 -4.35
CA GLY A 58 10.61 1.34 -5.55
C GLY A 58 9.40 1.10 -6.46
N GLY A 59 9.49 1.54 -7.72
CA GLY A 59 8.56 1.16 -8.80
C GLY A 59 7.56 2.22 -9.24
N LEU A 60 7.51 3.38 -8.59
CA LEU A 60 6.55 4.42 -8.92
C LEU A 60 7.17 5.43 -9.87
N ASN A 61 6.54 5.58 -11.04
CA ASN A 61 6.70 6.77 -11.85
C ASN A 61 5.70 7.86 -11.35
N GLU A 62 5.90 9.11 -11.76
CA GLU A 62 5.07 10.24 -11.30
C GLU A 62 3.55 9.98 -11.41
N PRO A 63 3.01 9.43 -12.53
CA PRO A 63 1.57 9.17 -12.63
C PRO A 63 1.03 8.17 -11.59
N ILE A 64 1.76 7.08 -11.34
CA ILE A 64 1.32 6.07 -10.35
C ILE A 64 1.46 6.65 -8.93
N GLN A 65 2.48 7.47 -8.69
CA GLN A 65 2.66 8.14 -7.41
C GLN A 65 1.50 9.10 -7.11
N ASP A 66 1.09 9.94 -8.06
CA ASP A 66 -0.03 10.87 -7.87
C ASP A 66 -1.33 10.12 -7.61
N HIS A 67 -1.59 9.05 -8.37
CA HIS A 67 -2.77 8.22 -8.17
C HIS A 67 -2.82 7.60 -6.77
N MET A 68 -1.69 7.05 -6.29
CA MET A 68 -1.62 6.48 -4.95
C MET A 68 -1.80 7.56 -3.87
N ASN A 69 -1.20 8.74 -4.04
CA ASN A 69 -1.34 9.87 -3.11
C ASN A 69 -2.82 10.29 -2.95
N ASP A 70 -3.56 10.34 -4.04
CA ASP A 70 -4.99 10.69 -4.01
C ASP A 70 -5.81 9.64 -3.24
N ILE A 71 -5.49 8.36 -3.40
CA ILE A 71 -6.15 7.29 -2.63
C ILE A 71 -5.85 7.45 -1.14
N PHE A 72 -4.57 7.57 -0.76
CA PHE A 72 -4.19 7.73 0.65
C PHE A 72 -4.75 8.98 1.31
N ARG A 73 -4.96 10.07 0.54
CA ARG A 73 -5.55 11.31 1.06
C ARG A 73 -7.03 11.15 1.39
N ASN A 74 -7.75 10.34 0.63
CA ASN A 74 -9.20 10.24 0.70
C ASN A 74 -9.70 9.01 1.47
N SER A 75 -8.83 8.03 1.73
CA SER A 75 -9.20 6.79 2.42
C SER A 75 -8.60 6.71 3.83
N LYS A 76 -9.29 6.04 4.75
CA LYS A 76 -8.85 5.86 6.14
C LYS A 76 -7.89 4.68 6.25
N ILE A 77 -6.60 4.91 5.99
CA ILE A 77 -5.59 3.84 5.93
C ILE A 77 -4.58 4.02 7.07
N TRP A 78 -4.49 3.02 7.94
CA TRP A 78 -3.39 2.87 8.90
C TRP A 78 -2.21 2.16 8.24
N PHE A 79 -1.01 2.71 8.38
CA PHE A 79 0.18 2.21 7.70
C PHE A 79 1.19 1.57 8.66
N GLU A 80 1.63 0.35 8.33
CA GLU A 80 2.68 -0.37 9.05
C GLU A 80 3.77 -0.86 8.08
N GLY A 81 5.02 -0.45 8.26
CA GLY A 81 6.16 -1.07 7.59
C GLY A 81 7.20 -0.10 7.06
N TYR A 82 7.88 -0.52 5.99
CA TYR A 82 9.10 0.11 5.49
C TYR A 82 9.02 0.45 4.01
N ASN A 83 9.68 1.53 3.62
CA ASN A 83 9.83 1.93 2.23
C ASN A 83 11.20 2.52 1.99
N SER A 84 11.81 2.08 0.90
CA SER A 84 13.09 2.58 0.41
C SER A 84 12.93 3.12 -1.01
N GLY A 85 13.58 4.25 -1.28
CA GLY A 85 13.66 4.89 -2.60
C GLY A 85 13.06 6.30 -2.65
N PRO A 86 12.98 6.93 -3.84
CA PRO A 86 12.34 8.24 -4.04
C PRO A 86 10.85 8.27 -3.65
N ASN A 87 10.27 7.08 -3.42
CA ASN A 87 8.94 6.80 -2.90
C ASN A 87 8.69 7.24 -1.44
N TYR A 88 9.65 7.94 -0.82
CA TYR A 88 9.54 8.50 0.53
C TYR A 88 8.40 9.52 0.69
N SER A 89 7.76 9.96 -0.40
CA SER A 89 6.69 10.96 -0.41
C SER A 89 5.30 10.43 -0.07
N ILE A 90 5.04 9.14 -0.25
CA ILE A 90 3.67 8.56 -0.22
C ILE A 90 3.31 8.06 1.18
N LEU A 91 4.32 7.72 1.98
CA LEU A 91 4.14 7.06 3.28
C LEU A 91 4.13 7.95 4.51
N PRO A 92 4.82 9.11 4.55
CA PRO A 92 4.63 10.07 5.63
C PRO A 92 3.20 10.65 5.67
N LEU A 93 2.38 10.42 4.64
CA LEU A 93 0.99 10.86 4.55
C LEU A 93 0.00 9.85 5.16
N ALA A 94 0.23 8.55 5.02
CA ALA A 94 -0.63 7.51 5.60
C ALA A 94 -0.51 7.44 7.15
N GLN A 95 0.59 7.91 7.73
CA GLN A 95 0.74 8.06 9.19
C GLN A 95 -0.01 9.27 9.78
N ARG A 96 -0.68 10.10 8.96
CA ARG A 96 -1.36 11.33 9.41
C ARG A 96 -2.88 11.30 9.29
N SER A 97 -3.50 10.26 8.70
CA SER A 97 -4.96 10.18 8.57
C SER A 97 -5.68 9.66 9.83
N SER A 98 -4.97 9.52 10.96
CA SER A 98 -5.53 9.08 12.25
C SER A 98 -5.81 10.25 13.22
N LYS A 99 -6.22 11.41 12.72
CA LYS A 99 -6.79 12.46 13.57
C LYS A 99 -8.27 12.63 13.24
#